data_AF-A0A1Z9C0Q0-F1
#
_entry.id   AF-A0A1Z9C0Q0-F1
#
_cell.length_a   1.000
_cell.length_b   1.000
_cell.length_c   1.000
_cell.angle_alpha   90.00
_cell.angle_beta   90.00
_cell.angle_gamma   90.00
#
_symmetry.space_group_name_H-M   'P 1'
#
loop_
_entity.id
_entity.type
_entity.pdbx_description
1 polymer ?
#
loop_
_entity_poly.entity_id
_entity_poly.type
_entity_poly.pdbx_seq_one_letter_code
_entity_poly.pdbx_strand_id
1 'polypeptide(L)' 'VSVDAAALKKEAGSRTIGDEIDGLGGFMMEAADGSVSFDFRFDSLLDRTWTEERAAINETLFG' A
#
# COMPACT_ATOMS: atom_id res chain seq x y z
N VAL A 1 0.30 11.12 -7.27
CA VAL A 1 -0.58 10.50 -6.25
C VAL A 1 -0.62 11.43 -5.04
N SER A 2 -1.62 12.34 -4.96
CA SER A 2 -1.61 13.44 -3.96
C SER A 2 -2.37 13.15 -2.66
N VAL A 3 -3.13 12.06 -2.60
CA VAL A 3 -4.09 11.81 -1.50
C VAL A 3 -3.36 11.51 -0.20
N ASP A 4 -2.41 10.57 -0.23
CA ASP A 4 -1.73 10.12 0.99
C ASP A 4 -0.47 10.95 1.32
N ALA A 5 0.12 11.63 0.34
CA ALA A 5 1.37 12.37 0.51
C ALA A 5 1.28 13.45 1.61
N ALA A 6 0.14 14.14 1.74
CA ALA A 6 -0.05 15.16 2.77
C ALA A 6 -0.14 14.55 4.18
N ALA A 7 -0.83 13.42 4.32
CA ALA A 7 -0.93 12.69 5.59
C ALA A 7 0.43 12.13 5.99
N LEU A 8 1.18 11.53 5.05
CA LEU A 8 2.51 11.00 5.29
C LEU A 8 3.50 12.08 5.71
N LYS A 9 3.49 13.25 5.05
CA LYS A 9 4.33 14.39 5.44
C LYS A 9 4.05 14.87 6.86
N LYS A 10 2.79 14.84 7.30
CA LYS A 10 2.40 15.20 8.66
C LYS A 10 2.90 14.18 9.69
N GLU A 11 2.84 12.89 9.38
CA GLU A 11 3.21 11.80 10.30
C GLU A 11 4.68 11.35 10.19
N ALA A 12 5.45 11.90 9.26
CA ALA A 12 6.83 11.50 8.97
C ALA A 12 7.77 11.60 10.18
N GLY A 13 7.58 12.62 11.04
CA GLY A 13 8.49 12.91 12.14
C GLY A 13 9.92 13.14 11.63
N SER A 14 10.86 12.33 12.11
CA SER A 14 12.28 12.39 11.69
C SER A 14 12.61 11.55 10.46
N ARG A 15 11.63 10.87 9.86
CA ARG A 15 11.83 9.99 8.69
C ARG A 15 11.83 10.81 7.41
N THR A 16 12.55 10.33 6.41
CA THR A 16 12.55 10.95 5.08
C THR A 16 11.33 10.48 4.30
N ILE A 17 10.64 11.40 3.65
CA ILE A 17 9.61 11.08 2.66
C ILE A 17 10.31 10.93 1.32
N GLY A 18 10.21 9.73 0.73
CA GLY A 18 10.71 9.44 -0.60
C GLY A 18 9.85 10.05 -1.70
N ASP A 19 10.15 9.66 -2.93
CA ASP A 19 9.43 10.13 -4.11
C ASP A 19 8.01 9.56 -4.18
N GLU A 20 7.14 10.26 -4.92
CA GLU A 20 5.84 9.69 -5.27
C GLU A 20 6.02 8.46 -6.17
N ILE A 21 5.23 7.44 -5.89
CA ILE A 21 5.18 6.20 -6.68
C ILE A 21 3.80 6.14 -7.33
N ASP A 22 3.75 5.67 -8.58
CA ASP A 22 2.49 5.45 -9.29
C ASP A 22 1.68 4.33 -8.63
N GLY A 23 0.38 4.56 -8.48
CA GLY A 23 -0.55 3.61 -7.87
C GLY A 23 -1.85 4.28 -7.43
N LEU A 24 -2.78 3.47 -6.92
CA LEU A 24 -4.08 3.95 -6.43
C LEU A 24 -3.98 4.58 -5.03
N GLY A 25 -2.93 4.26 -4.27
CA GLY A 25 -2.67 4.83 -2.97
C GLY A 25 -1.77 3.95 -2.10
N GLY A 26 -1.59 4.37 -0.85
CA GLY A 26 -0.71 3.73 0.12
C GLY A 26 0.73 4.23 0.05
N PHE A 27 1.62 3.50 0.71
CA PHE A 27 3.03 3.88 0.85
C PHE A 27 3.90 2.64 1.01
N MET A 28 5.21 2.82 0.85
CA MET A 28 6.21 1.82 1.18
C MET A 28 7.05 2.34 2.34
N MET A 29 7.43 1.45 3.25
CA MET A 29 8.43 1.76 4.27
C MET A 29 9.73 1.08 3.88
N GLU A 30 10.81 1.84 3.87
CA GLU A 30 12.15 1.32 3.60
C GLU A 30 13.05 1.58 4.80
N ALA A 31 13.89 0.61 5.15
CA ALA A 31 14.96 0.81 6.11
C ALA A 31 15.95 1.88 5.60
N ALA A 32 16.54 2.66 6.50
CA ALA A 32 17.44 3.74 6.11
C ALA A 32 18.69 3.26 5.33
N ASP A 33 19.04 1.98 5.46
CA ASP A 33 20.14 1.33 4.75
C ASP A 33 19.69 0.59 3.47
N GLY A 34 18.41 0.69 3.10
CA GLY A 34 17.82 0.02 1.94
C GLY A 34 17.73 -1.50 2.06
N SER A 35 18.00 -2.08 3.22
CA SER A 35 18.08 -3.55 3.38
C SER A 35 16.72 -4.25 3.38
N VAL A 36 15.66 -3.54 3.78
CA VAL A 36 14.31 -4.09 3.96
C VAL A 36 13.27 -3.07 3.52
N SER A 37 12.26 -3.54 2.78
CA SER A 37 11.09 -2.74 2.41
C SER A 37 9.77 -3.46 2.78
N PHE A 38 8.81 -2.72 3.31
CA PHE A 38 7.45 -3.18 3.55
C PHE A 38 6.49 -2.45 2.61
N ASP A 39 5.76 -3.21 1.80
CA ASP A 39 4.80 -2.69 0.83
C ASP A 39 3.39 -2.59 1.45
N PHE A 40 2.89 -1.36 1.59
CA PHE A 40 1.51 -1.06 2.01
C PHE A 40 0.74 -0.33 0.89
N ARG A 41 1.13 -0.51 -0.36
CA ARG A 41 0.40 0.05 -1.51
C ARG A 41 -0.94 -0.65 -1.66
N PHE A 42 -1.97 0.15 -1.95
CA PHE A 42 -3.33 -0.32 -2.10
C PHE A 42 -3.43 -1.40 -3.18
N ASP A 43 -2.76 -1.21 -4.31
CA ASP A 43 -2.76 -2.17 -5.43
C ASP A 43 -2.28 -3.57 -4.99
N SER A 44 -1.16 -3.64 -4.24
CA SER A 44 -0.59 -4.89 -3.72
C SER A 44 -1.52 -5.57 -2.71
N LEU A 45 -2.10 -4.77 -1.81
CA LEU A 45 -3.04 -5.28 -0.80
C LEU A 45 -4.35 -5.75 -1.42
N LEU A 46 -4.86 -5.05 -2.43
CA LEU A 46 -6.06 -5.43 -3.16
C LEU A 46 -5.86 -6.73 -3.92
N ASP A 47 -4.76 -6.88 -4.66
CA ASP A 47 -4.46 -8.10 -5.42
C ASP A 47 -4.35 -9.33 -4.51
N ARG A 48 -3.63 -9.17 -3.39
CA ARG A 48 -3.53 -10.20 -2.37
C ARG A 48 -4.90 -10.57 -1.80
N THR A 49 -5.66 -9.59 -1.35
CA THR A 49 -6.97 -9.82 -0.72
C THR A 49 -7.94 -10.45 -1.72
N TRP A 50 -7.96 -9.96 -2.95
CA TRP A 50 -8.77 -10.52 -4.04
C TRP A 50 -8.46 -11.99 -4.28
N THR A 51 -7.18 -12.35 -4.27
CA THR A 51 -6.74 -13.73 -4.45
C THR A 51 -7.13 -14.61 -3.26
N GLU A 52 -6.91 -14.14 -2.03
CA GLU A 52 -7.24 -14.85 -0.79
C GLU A 52 -8.77 -15.07 -0.64
N GLU A 53 -9.57 -14.07 -0.97
CA GLU A 53 -11.03 -14.08 -0.79
C GLU A 53 -11.81 -14.60 -2.01
N ARG A 54 -11.12 -15.03 -3.08
CA ARG A 54 -11.75 -15.38 -4.35
C ARG A 54 -12.87 -16.42 -4.22
N ALA A 55 -12.70 -17.41 -3.34
CA ALA A 55 -13.70 -18.44 -3.10
C ALA A 55 -14.98 -17.85 -2.46
N ALA A 56 -14.84 -17.02 -1.44
CA ALA A 56 -15.95 -16.36 -0.76
C ALA A 56 -16.67 -15.36 -1.68
N ILE A 57 -15.92 -14.64 -2.50
CA ILE A 57 -16.48 -13.74 -3.52
C ILE A 57 -17.33 -14.52 -4.52
N ASN A 58 -16.82 -15.64 -5.04
CA ASN A 58 -17.57 -16.46 -6.00
C ASN A 58 -18.85 -17.04 -5.40
N GLU A 59 -18.81 -17.54 -4.17
CA GLU A 59 -20.01 -18.01 -3.46
C GLU A 59 -21.03 -16.88 -3.28
N THR A 60 -20.57 -15.69 -2.89
CA THR A 60 -21.47 -14.55 -2.64
C THR A 60 -22.12 -14.03 -3.92
N LEU A 61 -21.38 -14.03 -5.04
CA LEU A 61 -21.85 -13.45 -6.31
C LEU A 61 -22.59 -14.45 -7.20
N PHE A 62 -22.23 -15.73 -7.14
CA PHE A 62 -22.67 -16.75 -8.10
C PHE A 62 -23.19 -18.04 -7.45
N GLY A 63 -23.25 -18.11 -6.12
CA GLY A 63 -23.86 -19.22 -5.38
C GLY A 63 -25.34 -19.39 -5.66
#